data_AF-A0A0Q5P886-F1
#
_entry.id   AF-A0A0Q5P886-F1
#
_cell.length_a   1.000
_cell.length_b   1.000
_cell.length_c   1.000
_cell.angle_alpha   90.00
_cell.angle_beta   90.00
_cell.angle_gamma   90.00
#
_symmetry.space_group_name_H-M   'P 1'
#
loop_
_entity.id
_entity.type
_entity.pdbx_description
1 polymer ?
#
loop_
_entity_poly.entity_id
_entity_poly.type
_entity_poly.pdbx_seq_one_letter_code
_entity_poly.pdbx_strand_id
1 'polypeptide(L)' 'MTRLRRDETGATAVEYGIMVALIAVVIIVAVTILGGTLTDLFTQMSCSISGGAYTAGAEAGLGTCAAPAAP' A
#
# COMPACT_ATOMS: atom_id res chain seq x y z
N MET A 1 -42.01 6.55 -26.39
CA MET A 1 -41.81 6.67 -24.93
C MET A 1 -40.77 5.64 -24.50
N THR A 2 -39.48 5.98 -24.53
CA THR A 2 -38.38 5.01 -24.33
C THR A 2 -37.31 5.56 -23.39
N ARG A 3 -37.71 6.11 -22.24
CA ARG A 3 -36.79 6.80 -21.32
C ARG A 3 -37.21 6.70 -19.84
N LEU A 4 -37.63 5.52 -19.35
CA LEU A 4 -37.86 5.33 -17.90
C LEU A 4 -37.24 4.05 -17.33
N ARG A 5 -36.87 3.05 -18.14
CA ARG A 5 -36.17 1.82 -17.69
C ARG A 5 -34.68 1.98 -17.37
N ARG A 6 -34.10 3.17 -17.56
CA ARG A 6 -32.65 3.42 -17.43
C ARG A 6 -32.27 4.19 -16.15
N ASP A 7 -33.22 4.92 -15.54
CA ASP A 7 -32.95 5.78 -14.39
C ASP A 7 -32.72 5.00 -13.09
N GLU A 8 -33.44 3.90 -12.89
CA GLU A 8 -33.33 3.07 -11.67
C GLU A 8 -32.05 2.21 -11.66
N THR A 9 -31.59 1.75 -12.83
CA THR A 9 -30.33 1.00 -12.97
C THR A 9 -29.10 1.91 -12.83
N GLY A 10 -29.23 3.19 -13.18
CA GLY A 10 -28.15 4.18 -13.00
C GLY A 10 -28.05 4.68 -11.56
N ALA A 11 -29.18 4.93 -10.90
CA ALA A 11 -29.22 5.37 -9.50
C ALA A 11 -28.67 4.30 -8.54
N THR A 12 -28.97 3.01 -8.79
CA THR A 12 -28.41 1.90 -8.01
C THR A 12 -26.90 1.70 -8.20
N ALA A 13 -26.35 2.02 -9.38
CA ALA A 13 -24.90 1.92 -9.63
C ALA A 13 -24.08 2.90 -8.77
N VAL A 14 -24.63 4.06 -8.43
CA VAL A 14 -23.94 5.07 -7.61
C VAL A 14 -23.89 4.69 -6.14
N GLU A 15 -24.94 4.05 -5.61
CA GLU A 15 -25.00 3.62 -4.21
C GLU A 15 -23.96 2.53 -3.91
N TYR A 16 -23.90 1.50 -4.76
CA TYR A 16 -22.84 0.49 -4.66
C TYR A 16 -21.46 1.07 -4.99
N GLY A 17 -21.39 2.07 -5.88
CA GLY A 17 -20.15 2.78 -6.20
C GLY A 17 -19.52 3.48 -5.01
N ILE A 18 -20.31 4.12 -4.15
CA ILE A 18 -19.81 4.76 -2.92
C ILE A 18 -19.33 3.73 -1.89
N MET A 19 -20.05 2.61 -1.72
CA MET A 19 -19.62 1.54 -0.82
C MET A 19 -18.28 0.93 -1.26
N VAL A 20 -18.13 0.69 -2.56
CA VAL A 20 -16.87 0.19 -3.14
C VAL A 20 -15.75 1.24 -3.00
N ALA A 21 -16.06 2.53 -3.18
CA ALA A 21 -15.06 3.60 -3.01
C ALA A 21 -14.51 3.65 -1.57
N LEU A 22 -15.36 3.47 -0.55
CA LEU A 22 -14.91 3.41 0.84
C LEU A 22 -14.01 2.19 1.11
N ILE A 23 -14.39 1.02 0.59
CA ILE A 23 -13.56 -0.19 0.70
C ILE A 23 -12.22 0.01 -0.01
N ALA A 24 -12.22 0.63 -1.18
CA ALA A 24 -10.99 0.92 -1.93
C ALA A 24 -10.02 1.79 -1.13
N VAL A 25 -10.49 2.84 -0.47
CA VAL A 25 -9.65 3.69 0.39
C VAL A 25 -9.03 2.89 1.53
N VAL A 26 -9.81 2.04 2.21
CA VAL A 26 -9.30 1.19 3.29
C VAL A 26 -8.24 0.22 2.78
N ILE A 27 -8.46 -0.39 1.61
CA ILE A 27 -7.50 -1.30 0.99
C ILE A 27 -6.20 -0.57 0.64
N ILE A 28 -6.28 0.63 0.07
CA ILE A 28 -5.10 1.43 -0.27
C ILE A 28 -4.27 1.69 0.98
N VAL A 29 -4.90 2.14 2.07
CA VAL A 29 -4.19 2.39 3.34
C VAL A 29 -3.54 1.10 3.86
N ALA A 30 -4.28 -0.01 3.89
CA ALA A 30 -3.74 -1.30 4.34
C ALA A 30 -2.53 -1.76 3.50
N VAL A 31 -2.62 -1.64 2.17
CA VAL A 31 -1.56 -2.02 1.25
C VAL A 31 -0.34 -1.09 1.37
N THR A 32 -0.53 0.21 1.63
CA THR A 32 0.61 1.12 1.85
C THR A 32 1.42 0.74 3.09
N ILE A 33 0.74 0.42 4.20
CA ILE A 33 1.40 -0.02 5.43
C ILE A 33 2.10 -1.36 5.20
N LEU A 34 1.38 -2.32 4.63
CA LEU A 34 1.94 -3.65 4.35
C LEU A 34 3.13 -3.56 3.39
N GLY A 35 3.03 -2.79 2.31
CA GLY A 35 4.10 -2.55 1.36
C GLY A 35 5.34 -1.96 2.03
N GLY A 36 5.17 -0.98 2.91
CA GLY A 36 6.28 -0.43 3.70
C GLY A 36 6.97 -1.50 4.55
N THR A 37 6.20 -2.28 5.30
CA THR A 37 6.77 -3.36 6.13
C THR A 37 7.51 -4.42 5.31
N LEU A 38 6.99 -4.81 4.15
CA LEU A 38 7.65 -5.78 3.27
C LEU A 38 8.97 -5.21 2.73
N THR A 39 9.00 -3.95 2.32
CA THR A 39 10.22 -3.27 1.88
C THR A 39 11.28 -3.24 2.99
N ASP A 40 10.89 -2.96 4.23
CA ASP A 40 11.83 -3.00 5.36
C ASP A 40 12.37 -4.41 5.62
N LEU A 41 11.53 -5.45 5.52
CA LEU A 41 11.99 -6.84 5.67
C LEU A 41 13.01 -7.23 4.58
N PHE A 42 12.73 -6.89 3.32
CA PHE A 42 13.68 -7.15 2.23
C PHE A 42 14.97 -6.35 2.39
N THR A 43 14.87 -5.10 2.85
CA THR A 43 16.04 -4.26 3.13
C THR A 43 16.87 -4.82 4.27
N GLN A 44 16.25 -5.32 5.34
CA GLN A 44 16.95 -5.96 6.44
C GLN A 44 17.64 -7.26 6.02
N MET A 45 16.99 -8.06 5.17
CA MET A 45 17.59 -9.28 4.61
C MET A 45 18.79 -8.95 3.71
N SER A 46 18.69 -7.92 2.86
CA SER A 46 19.81 -7.49 2.00
C SER A 46 20.94 -6.85 2.81
N CYS A 47 20.65 -6.17 3.92
CA CYS A 47 21.65 -5.73 4.89
C CYS A 47 22.42 -6.92 5.46
N SER A 48 21.67 -7.90 5.97
CA SER A 48 22.25 -9.05 6.66
C SER A 48 23.16 -9.86 5.75
N ILE A 49 22.82 -9.93 4.45
CA ILE A 49 23.65 -10.62 3.46
C ILE A 49 24.89 -9.81 3.03
N SER A 50 24.81 -8.47 3.06
CA SER A 50 25.94 -7.58 2.72
C SER A 50 26.86 -7.27 3.90
N GLY A 51 26.52 -7.73 5.11
CA GLY A 51 27.26 -7.40 6.34
C GLY A 51 27.05 -5.97 6.82
N GLY A 52 26.03 -5.28 6.31
CA GLY A 52 25.67 -3.91 6.69
C GLY A 52 24.83 -3.83 7.96
N ALA A 53 24.73 -2.62 8.51
CA ALA A 53 23.85 -2.33 9.63
C ALA A 53 22.51 -1.76 9.12
N TYR A 54 21.41 -2.42 9.49
CA TYR A 54 20.07 -1.93 9.19
C TYR A 54 19.70 -0.81 10.16
N THR A 55 19.27 0.33 9.62
CA THR A 55 18.70 1.44 10.38
C THR A 55 17.23 1.59 10.01
N ALA A 56 16.34 1.43 11.00
CA ALA A 56 14.91 1.65 10.79
C ALA A 56 14.64 3.12 10.43
N GLY A 57 13.84 3.34 9.39
CA GLY A 57 13.36 4.67 9.01
C GLY A 57 12.30 5.21 9.97
N ALA A 58 11.99 6.49 9.84
CA ALA A 58 10.90 7.12 10.62
C ALA A 58 9.51 6.59 10.23
N GLU A 59 9.39 6.02 9.02
CA GLU A 59 8.14 5.54 8.43
C GLU A 59 8.36 4.15 7.82
N ALA A 60 7.29 3.35 7.73
CA ALA A 60 7.35 2.01 7.17
C ALA A 60 7.84 2.03 5.71
N GLY A 61 8.88 1.27 5.41
CA GLY A 61 9.50 1.17 4.08
C GLY A 61 10.64 2.15 3.81
N LEU A 62 11.02 2.97 4.80
CA LEU A 62 12.16 3.90 4.70
C LEU A 62 13.39 3.42 5.47
N GLY A 63 13.43 2.16 5.90
CA GLY A 63 14.64 1.55 6.44
C GLY A 63 15.77 1.59 5.43
N THR A 64 16.98 1.85 5.92
CA THR A 64 18.17 1.93 5.07
C THR A 64 19.25 0.97 5.55
N CYS A 65 20.07 0.52 4.61
CA CYS A 65 21.25 -0.25 4.89
C CYS A 65 22.49 0.61 4.73
N ALA A 66 23.18 0.85 5.84
CA ALA A 66 24.54 1.36 5.79
C ALA A 66 25.46 0.18 5.46
N ALA A 67 26.18 0.27 4.34
CA ALA A 67 27.24 -0.67 4.02
C ALA A 67 28.25 -0.69 5.18
N PRO A 68 28.85 -1.85 5.51
CA PRO A 68 29.91 -1.88 6.50
C PRO A 68 31.02 -0.95 6.02
N ALA A 69 31.50 -0.08 6.90
CA ALA A 69 32.70 0.71 6.62
C ALA A 69 33.80 -0.28 6.26
N ALA A 70 34.20 -0.29 4.97
CA ALA A 70 35.33 -1.07 4.53
C ALA A 70 36.56 -0.66 5.36
N PRO A 71 37.47 -1.59 5.69
CA PRO A 71 38.74 -1.23 6.34
C PRO A 71 39.58 -0.31 5.46
#